data_AF-A0A9Q8UUC7-F1
#
_entry.id   AF-A0A9Q8UUC7-F1
#
_cell.length_a   1.000
_cell.length_b   1.000
_cell.length_c   1.000
_cell.angle_alpha   90.00
_cell.angle_beta   90.00
_cell.angle_gamma   90.00
#
_symmetry.space_group_name_H-M   'P 1'
#
loop_
_entity.id
_entity.type
_entity.pdbx_description
1 polymer ?
#
loop_
_entity_poly.entity_id
_entity_poly.type
_entity_poly.pdbx_seq_one_letter_code
_entity_poly.pdbx_strand_id
1 'polypeptide(L)'
;MAKGENRKKAAGNAKKAEVAAQKSAANNAKKEEAEAAEWKKGGKDNSKAEAAAAKQAEAARKKAEKEALLAEEEASLPTKGGKGKAAPAKKSRGLDLSGLDAPSSKKELAALNATGIDNALDALTLTTDNKDKIDRHPERRFKAAYAAFEERRLEEMKDEKGLRRQQKVDQIRKEFEKHPDNPFNQVHGTHDMSKEEIAALRDSEKTKKESFLTG
;
A
#
# COMPACT_ATOMS: atom_id res chain seq x y z
N MET A 1 -5.31 -50.89 -47.96
CA MET A 1 -5.40 -49.41 -47.89
C MET A 1 -6.46 -49.04 -46.88
N ALA A 2 -6.07 -48.35 -45.79
CA ALA A 2 -6.96 -48.01 -44.68
C ALA A 2 -8.00 -46.94 -45.09
N LYS A 3 -9.28 -47.24 -44.90
CA LYS A 3 -10.39 -46.28 -45.05
C LYS A 3 -10.34 -45.30 -43.87
N GLY A 4 -10.17 -44.01 -44.18
CA GLY A 4 -9.96 -42.94 -43.20
C GLY A 4 -11.04 -42.89 -42.13
N GLU A 5 -10.61 -42.76 -40.88
CA GLU A 5 -11.49 -42.60 -39.73
C GLU A 5 -12.34 -41.32 -39.88
N ASN A 6 -13.63 -41.43 -39.53
CA ASN A 6 -14.58 -40.33 -39.62
C ASN A 6 -14.12 -39.17 -38.72
N ARG A 7 -13.77 -38.01 -39.29
CA ARG A 7 -13.08 -36.86 -38.64
C ARG A 7 -13.63 -36.44 -37.27
N LYS A 8 -14.94 -36.61 -37.05
CA LYS A 8 -15.60 -36.33 -35.75
C LYS A 8 -15.20 -37.33 -34.65
N LYS A 9 -15.02 -38.61 -34.99
CA LYS A 9 -14.57 -39.66 -34.05
C LYS A 9 -13.10 -39.47 -33.68
N ALA A 10 -12.25 -39.14 -34.66
CA ALA A 10 -10.85 -38.78 -34.42
C ALA A 10 -10.72 -37.56 -33.50
N ALA A 11 -11.51 -36.51 -33.73
CA ALA A 11 -11.54 -35.32 -32.86
C ALA A 11 -12.05 -35.61 -31.44
N GLY A 12 -13.04 -36.51 -31.28
CA GLY A 12 -13.53 -36.92 -29.96
C GLY A 12 -12.51 -37.73 -29.16
N ASN A 13 -11.80 -38.65 -29.81
CA ASN A 13 -10.72 -39.41 -29.19
C ASN A 13 -9.52 -38.52 -28.86
N ALA A 14 -9.18 -37.56 -29.73
CA ALA A 14 -8.14 -36.57 -29.44
C ALA A 14 -8.46 -35.73 -28.20
N LYS A 15 -9.69 -35.20 -28.08
CA LYS A 15 -10.12 -34.44 -26.88
C LYS A 15 -10.07 -35.28 -25.60
N LYS A 16 -10.44 -36.56 -25.66
CA LYS A 16 -10.33 -37.47 -24.51
C LYS A 16 -8.88 -37.73 -24.12
N ALA A 17 -7.99 -37.88 -25.12
CA ALA A 17 -6.57 -38.04 -24.88
C ALA A 17 -5.94 -36.76 -24.29
N GLU A 18 -6.32 -35.58 -24.76
CA GLU A 18 -5.87 -34.29 -24.21
C GLU A 18 -6.32 -34.11 -22.76
N VAL A 19 -7.57 -34.41 -22.42
CA VAL A 19 -8.06 -34.32 -21.03
C VAL A 19 -7.36 -35.33 -20.14
N ALA A 20 -7.11 -36.56 -20.62
CA ALA A 20 -6.34 -37.56 -19.88
C ALA A 20 -4.88 -37.11 -19.66
N ALA A 21 -4.25 -36.52 -20.69
CA ALA A 21 -2.90 -35.97 -20.61
C ALA A 21 -2.80 -34.75 -19.68
N GLN A 22 -3.81 -33.88 -19.68
CA GLN A 22 -3.87 -32.76 -18.73
C GLN A 22 -4.03 -33.26 -17.29
N LYS A 23 -4.85 -34.29 -17.06
CA LYS A 23 -5.03 -34.88 -15.74
C LYS A 23 -3.76 -35.60 -15.26
N SER A 24 -3.06 -36.31 -16.14
CA SER A 24 -1.78 -36.93 -15.79
C SER A 24 -0.69 -35.88 -15.55
N ALA A 25 -0.62 -34.82 -16.36
CA ALA A 25 0.31 -33.70 -16.14
C ALA A 25 0.04 -32.99 -14.81
N ALA A 26 -1.22 -32.75 -14.45
CA ALA A 26 -1.57 -32.15 -13.17
C ALA A 26 -1.21 -33.06 -11.98
N ASN A 27 -1.37 -34.38 -12.12
CA ASN A 27 -0.96 -35.33 -11.08
C ASN A 27 0.57 -35.43 -10.97
N ASN A 28 1.29 -35.38 -12.08
CA ASN A 28 2.76 -35.38 -12.07
C ASN A 28 3.29 -34.08 -11.46
N ALA A 29 2.75 -32.92 -11.81
CA ALA A 29 3.12 -31.64 -11.20
C ALA A 29 2.93 -31.65 -9.68
N LYS A 30 1.82 -32.23 -9.18
CA LYS A 30 1.58 -32.38 -7.74
C LYS A 30 2.59 -33.32 -7.06
N LYS A 31 3.01 -34.39 -7.73
CA LYS A 31 4.04 -35.30 -7.21
C LYS A 31 5.40 -34.64 -7.19
N GLU A 32 5.77 -33.93 -8.26
CA GLU A 32 7.02 -33.18 -8.34
C GLU A 32 7.09 -32.09 -7.28
N GLU A 33 5.99 -31.38 -7.00
CA GLU A 33 5.94 -30.39 -5.90
C GLU A 33 6.09 -31.04 -4.52
N ALA A 34 5.44 -32.18 -4.29
CA ALA A 34 5.56 -32.93 -3.04
C ALA A 34 6.99 -33.48 -2.84
N GLU A 35 7.59 -34.04 -3.88
CA GLU A 35 8.97 -34.53 -3.88
C GLU A 35 9.96 -33.37 -3.69
N ALA A 36 9.76 -32.22 -4.34
CA ALA A 36 10.58 -31.03 -4.15
C ALA A 36 10.50 -30.50 -2.71
N ALA A 37 9.31 -30.52 -2.10
CA ALA A 37 9.14 -30.14 -0.70
C ALA A 37 9.84 -31.12 0.26
N GLU A 38 9.80 -32.42 -0.05
CA GLU A 38 10.50 -33.45 0.72
C GLU A 38 12.03 -33.34 0.60
N TRP A 39 12.55 -33.14 -0.62
CA TRP A 39 13.97 -32.89 -0.86
C TRP A 39 14.46 -31.59 -0.20
N LYS A 40 13.60 -30.57 -0.10
CA LYS A 40 13.93 -29.31 0.59
C LYS A 40 14.06 -29.48 2.11
N LYS A 41 13.38 -30.47 2.71
CA LYS A 41 13.44 -30.72 4.16
C LYS A 41 14.81 -31.25 4.63
N GLY A 42 15.58 -31.89 3.76
CA GLY A 42 16.94 -32.39 4.04
C GLY A 42 18.06 -31.43 3.64
N GLY A 43 17.74 -30.35 2.93
CA GLY A 43 18.71 -29.35 2.48
C GLY A 43 19.18 -28.43 3.61
N LYS A 44 20.45 -28.00 3.56
CA LYS A 44 20.97 -26.96 4.44
C LYS A 44 20.17 -25.67 4.23
N ASP A 45 19.67 -25.08 5.32
CA ASP A 45 18.87 -23.86 5.27
C ASP A 45 19.71 -22.69 4.73
N ASN A 46 19.51 -22.39 3.44
CA ASN A 46 20.21 -21.31 2.73
C ASN A 46 19.31 -20.07 2.59
N SER A 47 18.16 -20.02 3.28
CA SER A 47 17.16 -18.95 3.19
C SER A 47 17.75 -17.56 3.45
N LYS A 48 18.72 -17.46 4.37
CA LYS A 48 19.41 -16.20 4.67
C LYS A 48 20.36 -15.76 3.55
N ALA A 49 21.02 -16.69 2.88
CA ALA A 49 21.90 -16.39 1.74
C ALA A 49 21.09 -16.04 0.49
N GLU A 50 19.99 -16.75 0.22
CA GLU A 50 19.08 -16.46 -0.89
C GLU A 50 18.36 -15.11 -0.70
N ALA A 51 17.92 -14.79 0.52
CA ALA A 51 17.34 -13.48 0.81
C ALA A 51 18.34 -12.33 0.66
N ALA A 52 19.62 -12.55 1.00
CA ALA A 52 20.68 -11.58 0.78
C ALA A 52 21.00 -11.40 -0.70
N ALA A 53 21.11 -12.50 -1.46
CA ALA A 53 21.35 -12.48 -2.90
C ALA A 53 20.18 -11.84 -3.67
N ALA A 54 18.93 -12.11 -3.29
CA ALA A 54 17.75 -11.49 -3.89
C ALA A 54 17.69 -9.98 -3.64
N LYS A 55 18.02 -9.52 -2.42
CA LYS A 55 18.11 -8.08 -2.12
C LYS A 55 19.23 -7.40 -2.89
N GLN A 56 20.38 -8.04 -3.07
CA GLN A 56 21.48 -7.52 -3.87
C GLN A 56 21.14 -7.46 -5.36
N ALA A 57 20.48 -8.49 -5.90
CA ALA A 57 20.03 -8.52 -7.29
C ALA A 57 18.97 -7.44 -7.59
N GLU A 58 18.00 -7.26 -6.69
CA GLU A 58 17.00 -6.19 -6.81
C GLU A 58 17.61 -4.79 -6.69
N ALA A 59 18.58 -4.60 -5.78
CA ALA A 59 19.30 -3.34 -5.66
C ALA A 59 20.15 -3.05 -6.91
N ALA A 60 20.81 -4.07 -7.48
CA ALA A 60 21.56 -3.95 -8.72
C ALA A 60 20.65 -3.63 -9.91
N ARG A 61 19.46 -4.26 -10.00
CA ARG A 61 18.49 -3.97 -11.06
C ARG A 61 17.96 -2.53 -10.96
N LYS A 62 17.57 -2.09 -9.77
CA LYS A 62 17.12 -0.71 -9.53
C LYS A 62 18.22 0.32 -9.80
N LYS A 63 19.48 -0.02 -9.48
CA LYS A 63 20.61 0.85 -9.80
C LYS A 63 20.84 0.95 -11.30
N ALA A 64 20.80 -0.18 -12.02
CA ALA A 64 20.96 -0.20 -13.47
C ALA A 64 19.82 0.54 -14.19
N GLU A 65 18.57 0.38 -13.74
CA GLU A 65 17.42 1.12 -14.27
C GLU A 65 17.56 2.63 -14.03
N LYS A 66 17.99 3.05 -12.84
CA LYS A 66 18.21 4.46 -12.52
C LYS A 66 19.38 5.06 -13.31
N GLU A 67 20.46 4.31 -13.49
CA GLU A 67 21.63 4.74 -14.24
C GLU A 67 21.32 4.86 -15.74
N ALA A 68 20.52 3.93 -16.29
CA ALA A 68 20.03 4.03 -17.66
C ALA A 68 19.14 5.27 -17.87
N LEU A 69 18.24 5.57 -16.91
CA LEU A 69 17.37 6.76 -16.97
C LEU A 69 18.19 8.05 -16.87
N LEU A 70 19.19 8.09 -15.97
CA LEU A 70 20.10 9.23 -15.84
C LEU A 70 20.94 9.44 -17.11
N ALA A 71 21.42 8.36 -17.74
CA ALA A 71 22.13 8.44 -19.01
C ALA A 71 21.25 8.94 -20.16
N GLU A 72 19.96 8.57 -20.18
CA GLU A 72 18.98 9.09 -21.15
C GLU A 72 18.66 10.57 -20.90
N GLU A 73 18.59 11.00 -19.63
CA GLU A 73 18.51 12.41 -19.25
C GLU A 73 19.77 13.20 -19.65
N GLU A 74 20.97 12.66 -19.42
CA GLU A 74 22.23 13.32 -19.82
C GLU A 74 22.41 13.37 -21.34
N ALA A 75 21.93 12.38 -22.09
CA ALA A 75 21.98 12.36 -23.54
C ALA A 75 20.96 13.31 -24.19
N SER A 76 19.83 13.56 -23.53
CA SER A 76 18.79 14.50 -23.99
C SER A 76 19.09 15.96 -23.61
N LEU A 77 20.06 16.21 -22.73
CA LEU A 77 20.57 17.55 -22.48
C LEU A 77 21.42 18.02 -23.68
N PRO A 78 21.07 19.13 -24.35
CA PRO A 78 21.81 19.60 -25.51
C PRO A 78 23.23 20.04 -25.11
N THR A 79 24.23 19.23 -25.47
CA THR A 79 25.64 19.63 -25.35
C THR A 79 26.01 20.61 -26.46
N LYS A 80 25.69 21.89 -26.25
CA LYS A 80 26.22 22.98 -27.08
C LYS A 80 26.78 24.12 -26.25
N GLY A 81 28.07 23.97 -25.91
CA GLY A 81 29.09 25.03 -25.98
C GLY A 81 29.07 26.12 -24.91
N GLY A 82 30.15 26.19 -24.12
CA GLY A 82 30.46 27.40 -23.36
C GLY A 82 31.67 27.27 -22.44
N LYS A 83 32.89 27.49 -22.97
CA LYS A 83 34.05 27.85 -22.13
C LYS A 83 33.72 29.16 -21.40
N GLY A 84 33.67 29.15 -20.07
CA GLY A 84 33.39 30.36 -19.30
C GLY A 84 33.44 30.16 -17.78
N LYS A 85 34.63 30.37 -17.22
CA LYS A 85 34.99 30.82 -15.86
C LYS A 85 33.94 30.80 -14.72
N ALA A 86 34.48 30.36 -13.57
CA ALA A 86 34.12 30.67 -12.18
C ALA A 86 33.16 29.70 -11.48
N ALA A 87 33.73 29.00 -10.49
CA ALA A 87 32.99 28.32 -9.43
C ALA A 87 32.06 29.33 -8.72
N PRO A 88 30.78 29.01 -8.48
CA PRO A 88 29.91 29.90 -7.74
C PRO A 88 30.39 29.94 -6.28
N ALA A 89 30.88 31.11 -5.87
CA ALA A 89 31.21 31.39 -4.48
C ALA A 89 30.00 31.03 -3.60
N LYS A 90 30.23 30.23 -2.55
CA LYS A 90 29.26 29.95 -1.50
C LYS A 90 28.94 31.24 -0.75
N LYS A 91 27.98 32.01 -1.26
CA LYS A 91 27.28 33.03 -0.50
C LYS A 91 26.22 32.30 0.27
N SER A 92 26.43 32.16 1.58
CA SER A 92 25.38 31.89 2.55
C SER A 92 24.35 33.03 2.44
N ARG A 93 23.45 32.92 1.47
CA ARG A 93 22.19 33.65 1.47
C ARG A 93 21.41 33.05 2.63
N GLY A 94 21.40 33.77 3.75
CA GLY A 94 20.44 33.55 4.81
C GLY A 94 19.06 33.39 4.17
N LEU A 95 18.29 32.45 4.71
CA LEU A 95 16.90 32.22 4.34
C LEU A 95 16.17 33.57 4.34
N ASP A 96 15.89 34.09 3.16
CA ASP A 96 15.19 35.35 2.97
C ASP A 96 13.71 35.12 3.29
N LEU A 97 13.36 35.32 4.56
CA LEU A 97 12.00 35.20 5.09
C LEU A 97 11.08 36.32 4.63
N SER A 98 11.55 37.31 3.85
CA SER A 98 10.70 38.40 3.35
C SER A 98 9.64 37.93 2.34
N GLY A 99 9.77 36.71 1.80
CA GLY A 99 8.76 36.09 0.94
C GLY A 99 7.58 35.46 1.68
N LEU A 100 7.60 35.39 3.03
CA LEU A 100 6.52 34.79 3.81
C LEU A 100 5.37 35.76 4.14
N ASP A 101 5.62 37.07 4.02
CA ASP A 101 4.63 38.13 4.28
C ASP A 101 3.96 38.66 3.00
N ALA A 102 4.28 38.09 1.84
CA ALA A 102 3.55 38.38 0.62
C ALA A 102 2.20 37.64 0.67
N PRO A 103 1.04 38.33 0.52
CA PRO A 103 -0.26 37.68 0.50
C PRO A 103 -0.37 36.84 -0.77
N SER A 104 0.07 35.58 -0.67
CA SER A 104 -0.19 34.56 -1.67
C SER A 104 -1.68 34.55 -1.91
N SER A 105 -2.08 34.78 -3.15
CA SER A 105 -3.45 34.78 -3.65
C SER A 105 -4.05 33.36 -3.65
N LYS A 106 -3.90 32.66 -2.54
CA LYS A 106 -4.55 31.40 -2.20
C LYS A 106 -5.57 31.76 -1.15
N LYS A 107 -6.76 32.13 -1.64
CA LYS A 107 -8.05 32.20 -0.95
C LYS A 107 -7.92 31.93 0.55
N GLU A 108 -7.90 33.02 1.32
CA GLU A 108 -8.13 33.05 2.76
C GLU A 108 -7.59 31.80 3.47
N LEU A 109 -6.32 31.85 3.90
CA LEU A 109 -5.96 31.21 5.15
C LEU A 109 -6.81 31.88 6.23
N ALA A 110 -8.09 31.47 6.33
CA ALA A 110 -8.89 31.71 7.51
C ALA A 110 -7.97 31.33 8.66
N ALA A 111 -7.65 32.28 9.53
CA ALA A 111 -6.77 32.04 10.66
C ALA A 111 -7.40 30.90 11.46
N LEU A 112 -6.94 29.67 11.22
CA LEU A 112 -7.45 28.47 11.84
C LEU A 112 -7.04 28.56 13.30
N ASN A 113 -7.96 29.01 14.15
CA ASN A 113 -7.71 29.21 15.57
C ASN A 113 -7.80 27.85 16.26
N ALA A 114 -6.73 27.07 16.14
CA ALA A 114 -6.60 25.79 16.82
C ALA A 114 -6.29 26.00 18.32
N THR A 115 -7.30 26.34 19.13
CA THR A 115 -7.13 26.35 20.59
C THR A 115 -7.25 24.93 21.13
N GLY A 116 -6.11 24.23 21.26
CA GLY A 116 -6.04 22.87 21.79
C GLY A 116 -5.35 21.88 20.84
N ILE A 117 -4.88 20.76 21.40
CA ILE A 117 -4.14 19.73 20.64
C ILE A 117 -5.04 19.09 19.57
N ASP A 118 -6.28 18.75 19.92
CA ASP A 118 -7.21 18.08 19.00
C ASP A 118 -7.58 19.00 17.82
N ASN A 119 -7.85 20.28 18.09
CA ASN A 119 -8.12 21.28 17.06
C ASN A 119 -6.89 21.52 16.16
N ALA A 120 -5.67 21.46 16.70
CA ALA A 120 -4.45 21.57 15.92
C ALA A 120 -4.20 20.34 15.02
N LEU A 121 -4.56 19.15 15.51
CA LEU A 121 -4.53 17.93 14.70
C LEU A 121 -5.56 18.00 13.58
N ASP A 122 -6.77 18.48 13.84
CA ASP A 122 -7.78 18.66 12.80
C ASP A 122 -7.35 19.72 11.77
N ALA A 123 -6.77 20.84 12.19
CA ALA A 123 -6.15 21.83 11.31
C ALA A 123 -5.06 21.24 10.40
N LEU A 124 -4.23 20.34 10.96
CA LEU A 124 -3.20 19.63 10.22
C LEU A 124 -3.79 18.63 9.22
N THR A 125 -4.88 17.94 9.58
CA THR A 125 -5.57 17.03 8.65
C THR A 125 -6.30 17.76 7.52
N LEU A 126 -6.74 19.00 7.73
CA LEU A 126 -7.33 19.85 6.70
C LEU A 126 -6.28 20.37 5.71
N THR A 127 -5.09 20.73 6.21
CA THR A 127 -3.98 21.25 5.38
C THR A 127 -3.18 20.15 4.68
N THR A 128 -3.10 18.97 5.27
CA THR A 128 -2.55 17.79 4.61
C THR A 128 -3.61 17.23 3.68
N ASP A 129 -3.39 17.30 2.37
CA ASP A 129 -4.24 16.66 1.33
C ASP A 129 -4.16 15.12 1.42
N ASN A 130 -4.56 14.56 2.56
CA ASN A 130 -4.79 13.14 2.72
C ASN A 130 -6.03 12.82 1.90
N LYS A 131 -5.78 12.38 0.65
CA LYS A 131 -6.78 11.76 -0.23
C LYS A 131 -7.14 10.38 0.32
N ASP A 132 -7.48 10.29 1.60
CA ASP A 132 -7.97 9.08 2.20
C ASP A 132 -9.25 8.72 1.46
N LYS A 133 -9.13 7.64 0.68
CA LYS A 133 -10.22 7.10 -0.09
C LYS A 133 -11.25 6.63 0.93
N ILE A 134 -12.28 7.45 1.18
CA ILE A 134 -13.49 7.04 1.91
C ILE A 134 -13.82 5.61 1.48
N ASP A 135 -13.78 4.70 2.44
CA ASP A 135 -14.04 3.30 2.20
C ASP A 135 -15.54 3.10 1.99
N ARG A 136 -15.89 2.22 1.05
CA ARG A 136 -17.27 1.81 0.77
C ARG A 136 -17.63 0.49 1.46
N HIS A 137 -16.64 -0.23 1.96
CA HIS A 137 -16.81 -1.57 2.54
C HIS A 137 -16.08 -1.70 3.88
N PRO A 138 -16.55 -1.02 4.94
CA PRO A 138 -15.98 -1.12 6.27
C PRO A 138 -15.95 -2.56 6.80
N GLU A 139 -16.96 -3.38 6.47
CA GLU A 139 -17.02 -4.81 6.82
C GLU A 139 -15.81 -5.63 6.33
N ARG A 140 -15.30 -5.31 5.13
CA ARG A 140 -14.15 -6.03 4.56
C ARG A 140 -12.84 -5.66 5.23
N ARG A 141 -12.71 -4.41 5.69
CA ARG A 141 -11.52 -3.93 6.39
C ARG A 141 -11.55 -4.24 7.87
N PHE A 142 -12.72 -4.40 8.48
CA PHE A 142 -12.88 -4.70 9.90
C PHE A 142 -12.02 -5.88 10.34
N LYS A 143 -12.04 -6.99 9.59
CA LYS A 143 -11.25 -8.18 9.93
C LYS A 143 -9.74 -7.92 9.92
N ALA A 144 -9.25 -7.15 8.94
CA ALA A 144 -7.83 -6.84 8.82
C ALA A 144 -7.39 -5.83 9.88
N ALA A 145 -8.19 -4.79 10.12
CA ALA A 145 -7.94 -3.80 11.15
C ALA A 145 -7.99 -4.42 12.56
N TYR A 146 -8.96 -5.30 12.82
CA TYR A 146 -9.06 -6.04 14.07
C TYR A 146 -7.86 -6.95 14.28
N ALA A 147 -7.39 -7.68 13.26
CA ALA A 147 -6.21 -8.53 13.38
C ALA A 147 -4.94 -7.71 13.69
N ALA A 148 -4.75 -6.57 13.00
CA ALA A 148 -3.61 -5.69 13.27
C ALA A 148 -3.64 -5.10 14.68
N PHE A 149 -4.83 -4.73 15.17
CA PHE A 149 -5.01 -4.24 16.54
C PHE A 149 -4.84 -5.35 17.58
N GLU A 150 -5.36 -6.56 17.31
CA GLU A 150 -5.20 -7.73 18.17
C GLU A 150 -3.73 -8.08 18.33
N GLU A 151 -2.94 -8.14 17.26
CA GLU A 151 -1.51 -8.46 17.33
C GLU A 151 -0.74 -7.44 18.17
N ARG A 152 -0.93 -6.13 17.91
CA ARG A 152 -0.29 -5.05 18.67
C ARG A 152 -0.65 -5.11 20.15
N ARG A 153 -1.94 -5.20 20.45
CA ARG A 153 -2.44 -5.15 21.83
C ARG A 153 -2.16 -6.44 22.60
N LEU A 154 -2.14 -7.59 21.92
CA LEU A 154 -1.79 -8.87 22.53
C LEU A 154 -0.30 -8.93 22.88
N GLU A 155 0.56 -8.26 22.12
CA GLU A 155 1.98 -8.09 22.46
C GLU A 155 2.16 -7.19 23.69
N GLU A 156 1.46 -6.06 23.77
CA GLU A 156 1.45 -5.18 24.95
C GLU A 156 0.91 -5.90 26.21
N MET A 157 -0.19 -6.64 26.06
CA MET A 157 -0.84 -7.38 27.15
C MET A 157 -0.13 -8.70 27.48
N LYS A 158 0.95 -9.07 26.79
CA LYS A 158 1.67 -10.34 27.04
C LYS A 158 2.35 -10.36 28.41
N ASP A 159 2.83 -9.19 28.84
CA ASP A 159 3.53 -9.03 30.11
C ASP A 159 2.59 -8.98 31.31
N GLU A 160 1.30 -8.68 31.08
CA GLU A 160 0.25 -8.76 32.09
C GLU A 160 -0.07 -10.23 32.43
N LYS A 161 0.58 -10.72 33.50
CA LYS A 161 0.36 -12.06 34.06
C LYS A 161 -0.98 -12.12 34.80
N GLY A 162 -1.87 -13.02 34.37
CA GLY A 162 -3.07 -13.39 35.13
C GLY A 162 -4.31 -13.70 34.29
N LEU A 163 -4.42 -13.14 33.09
CA LEU A 163 -5.62 -13.27 32.25
C LEU A 163 -5.44 -14.34 31.17
N ARG A 164 -6.44 -15.21 30.98
CA ARG A 164 -6.41 -16.25 29.92
C ARG A 164 -6.42 -15.57 28.54
N ARG A 165 -5.77 -16.17 27.53
CA ARG A 165 -5.73 -15.61 26.16
C ARG A 165 -7.12 -15.20 25.65
N GLN A 166 -8.14 -16.02 25.87
CA GLN A 166 -9.52 -15.70 25.44
C GLN A 166 -10.06 -14.42 26.08
N GLN A 167 -9.86 -14.24 27.38
CA GLN A 167 -10.31 -13.05 28.10
C GLN A 167 -9.55 -11.79 27.62
N LYS A 168 -8.25 -11.91 27.30
CA LYS A 168 -7.47 -10.84 26.67
C LYS A 168 -8.07 -10.46 25.32
N VAL A 169 -8.37 -11.44 24.46
CA VAL A 169 -8.99 -11.20 23.15
C VAL A 169 -10.37 -10.54 23.30
N ASP A 170 -11.20 -10.97 24.26
CA ASP A 170 -12.52 -10.38 24.50
C ASP A 170 -12.41 -8.92 24.99
N GLN A 171 -11.40 -8.60 25.81
CA GLN A 171 -11.12 -7.24 26.23
C GLN A 171 -10.62 -6.38 25.06
N ILE A 172 -9.66 -6.89 24.28
CA ILE A 172 -9.13 -6.23 23.09
C ILE A 172 -10.26 -5.93 22.10
N ARG A 173 -11.21 -6.85 21.93
CA ARG A 173 -12.38 -6.63 21.05
C ARG A 173 -13.28 -5.50 21.53
N LYS A 174 -13.55 -5.42 22.83
CA LYS A 174 -14.32 -4.29 23.41
C LYS A 174 -13.59 -2.95 23.28
N GLU A 175 -12.26 -2.96 23.43
CA GLU A 175 -11.42 -1.78 23.19
C GLU A 175 -11.48 -1.39 21.71
N PHE A 176 -11.36 -2.35 20.79
CA PHE A 176 -11.39 -2.11 19.35
C PHE A 176 -12.74 -1.56 18.87
N GLU A 177 -13.85 -2.02 19.42
CA GLU A 177 -15.19 -1.51 19.07
C GLU A 177 -15.30 0.02 19.27
N LYS A 178 -14.58 0.58 20.26
CA LYS A 178 -14.55 2.03 20.55
C LYS A 178 -13.35 2.75 19.96
N HIS A 179 -12.38 2.03 19.41
CA HIS A 179 -11.12 2.59 18.94
C HIS A 179 -11.32 3.36 17.61
N PRO A 180 -10.60 4.47 17.36
CA PRO A 180 -10.67 5.20 16.08
C PRO A 180 -10.15 4.37 14.89
N ASP A 181 -9.32 3.36 15.12
CA ASP A 181 -8.82 2.43 14.06
C ASP A 181 -9.91 1.49 13.53
N ASN A 182 -11.06 1.39 14.20
CA ASN A 182 -12.19 0.62 13.70
C ASN A 182 -12.79 1.31 12.46
N PRO A 183 -12.81 0.67 11.27
CA PRO A 183 -13.36 1.27 10.07
C PRO A 183 -14.84 1.69 10.18
N PHE A 184 -15.59 1.13 11.12
CA PHE A 184 -16.98 1.53 11.38
C PHE A 184 -17.10 2.85 12.16
N ASN A 185 -16.08 3.23 12.92
CA ASN A 185 -16.04 4.51 13.64
C ASN A 185 -15.52 5.65 12.77
N GLN A 186 -15.00 5.32 11.58
CA GLN A 186 -14.52 6.27 10.59
C GLN A 186 -15.64 6.61 9.59
N VAL A 187 -15.48 7.75 8.93
CA VAL A 187 -16.39 8.17 7.87
C VAL A 187 -16.31 7.17 6.70
N HIS A 188 -17.40 6.44 6.46
CA HIS A 188 -17.53 5.48 5.37
C HIS A 188 -18.73 5.82 4.47
N GLY A 189 -18.63 5.49 3.19
CA GLY A 189 -19.74 5.58 2.24
C GLY A 189 -20.52 4.26 2.18
N THR A 190 -21.77 4.28 1.73
CA THR A 190 -22.47 3.03 1.37
C THR A 190 -21.98 2.53 0.00
N HIS A 191 -22.22 1.24 -0.29
CA HIS A 191 -21.70 0.63 -1.51
C HIS A 191 -22.32 1.19 -2.80
N ASP A 192 -23.57 1.66 -2.71
CA ASP A 192 -24.37 2.19 -3.81
C ASP A 192 -24.06 3.66 -4.14
N MET A 193 -23.30 4.36 -3.28
CA MET A 193 -23.05 5.79 -3.48
C MET A 193 -22.24 6.05 -4.75
N SER A 194 -22.70 7.06 -5.49
CA SER A 194 -21.99 7.54 -6.68
C SER A 194 -20.66 8.20 -6.29
N LYS A 195 -19.76 8.34 -7.27
CA LYS A 195 -18.46 8.99 -7.03
C LYS A 195 -18.62 10.46 -6.59
N GLU A 196 -19.67 11.13 -7.09
CA GLU A 196 -20.01 12.51 -6.75
C GLU A 196 -20.56 12.62 -5.32
N GLU A 197 -21.43 11.69 -4.92
CA GLU A 197 -21.96 11.64 -3.55
C GLU A 197 -20.85 11.36 -2.52
N ILE A 198 -19.88 10.52 -2.86
CA ILE A 198 -18.71 10.28 -2.00
C ILE A 198 -17.83 11.53 -1.90
N ALA A 199 -17.69 12.30 -2.99
CA ALA A 199 -16.96 13.56 -2.96
C ALA A 199 -17.70 14.58 -2.08
N ALA A 200 -19.03 14.71 -2.25
CA ALA A 200 -19.87 15.59 -1.43
C ALA A 200 -19.83 15.21 0.07
N LEU A 201 -19.81 13.91 0.39
CA LEU A 201 -19.66 13.45 1.78
C LEU A 201 -18.29 13.85 2.36
N ARG A 202 -17.23 13.68 1.57
CA ARG A 202 -15.87 14.14 1.89
C ARG A 202 -15.82 15.64 2.16
N ASP A 203 -16.44 16.43 1.28
CA ASP A 203 -16.48 17.88 1.40
C ASP A 203 -17.33 18.32 2.60
N SER A 204 -18.45 17.65 2.87
CA SER A 204 -19.28 17.92 4.05
C SER A 204 -18.56 17.67 5.38
N GLU A 205 -17.68 16.66 5.43
CA GLU A 205 -16.86 16.41 6.61
C GLU A 205 -15.73 17.43 6.74
N LYS A 206 -15.13 17.86 5.63
CA LYS A 206 -14.17 18.97 5.62
C LYS A 206 -14.80 20.26 6.11
N THR A 207 -15.97 20.63 5.61
CA THR A 207 -16.65 21.87 6.04
C THR A 207 -17.07 21.81 7.50
N LYS A 208 -17.50 20.65 8.02
CA LYS A 208 -17.76 20.47 9.47
C LYS A 208 -16.50 20.74 10.29
N LYS A 209 -15.37 20.15 9.91
CA LYS A 209 -14.08 20.36 10.60
C LYS A 209 -13.61 21.81 10.51
N GLU A 210 -13.74 22.44 9.35
CA GLU A 210 -13.43 23.86 9.16
C GLU A 210 -14.32 24.72 10.06
N SER A 211 -15.63 24.46 10.11
CA SER A 211 -16.56 25.23 10.93
C SER A 211 -16.22 25.20 12.42
N PHE A 212 -15.74 24.06 12.92
CA PHE A 212 -15.32 23.88 14.32
C PHE A 212 -14.02 24.61 14.66
N LEU A 213 -13.21 24.92 13.64
CA LEU A 213 -11.90 25.54 13.79
C LEU A 213 -11.93 27.06 13.55
N THR A 214 -13.00 27.53 12.90
CA THR A 214 -13.25 28.95 12.61
C THR A 214 -14.24 29.61 13.58
N GLY A 215 -15.00 28.82 14.36
CA GLY A 215 -15.96 29.31 15.36
C GLY A 215 -15.36 29.37 16.75
#